data_AF-A0A519J599-F1
#
_entry.id   AF-A0A519J599-F1
#
_cell.length_a   1.000
_cell.length_b   1.000
_cell.length_c   1.000
_cell.angle_alpha   90.00
_cell.angle_beta   90.00
_cell.angle_gamma   90.00
#
_symmetry.space_group_name_H-M   'P 1'
#
loop_
_entity.id
_entity.type
_entity.pdbx_description
1 polymer ?
#
loop_
_entity_poly.entity_id
_entity_poly.type
_entity_poly.pdbx_seq_one_letter_code
_entity_poly.pdbx_strand_id
1 'polypeptide(L)'
;AWFDPILIAQTGRSLSINSDAQYRFARGVDTASLVPGIELATRLILNLCGGEPSEIVVTGQAPAAPTAFAFDPARVGALTGLSLTDDRIADILTALGFAVERGGSWSVTPPTWRRDAEGPADLVEEVARIEGFDQLPTTPLPDQGAPSKGVLNARQARVRLARRALAAMGYAEAVTWSFTKQSTAALFGGGDDKLVVENPIAADLDCMRPSALPNLIQAAARNAARGHADAALFEIGPIYLDDQPNGQRTVIASLVAPRPARHWGGASEDALFALKGDLIALLDRLGAPTASLQLVQGQNRDWWHPGRSARLQLGPKNIMVEFGALHPRVLKAL
;
A
#
# COMPACT_ATOMS: atom_id res chain seq x y z
N ALA A 1 25.61 14.08 26.04
CA ALA A 1 25.07 15.19 25.21
C ALA A 1 23.62 14.87 24.84
N TRP A 2 22.81 15.89 24.57
CA TRP A 2 21.47 15.76 24.00
C TRP A 2 21.45 16.39 22.63
N PHE A 3 20.78 15.75 21.67
CA PHE A 3 20.67 16.22 20.30
C PHE A 3 19.20 16.23 19.89
N ASP A 4 18.83 17.14 19.00
CA ASP A 4 17.50 17.18 18.41
C ASP A 4 17.21 15.86 17.66
N PRO A 5 16.14 15.12 18.02
CA PRO A 5 15.86 13.82 17.42
C PRO A 5 15.59 13.89 15.91
N ILE A 6 14.95 14.96 15.43
CA ILE A 6 14.58 15.13 14.03
C ILE A 6 15.85 15.35 13.20
N LEU A 7 16.75 16.23 13.67
CA LEU A 7 18.02 16.50 12.99
C LEU A 7 18.89 15.24 12.92
N ILE A 8 18.97 14.45 14.00
CA ILE A 8 19.72 13.18 14.00
C ILE A 8 19.07 12.15 13.06
N ALA A 9 17.73 12.06 13.05
CA ALA A 9 17.00 11.16 12.15
C ALA A 9 17.19 11.52 10.67
N GLN A 10 17.18 12.81 10.34
CA GLN A 10 17.43 13.30 8.98
C GLN A 10 18.87 13.06 8.56
N THR A 11 19.83 13.46 9.39
CA THR A 11 21.27 13.29 9.12
C THR A 11 21.65 11.82 8.96
N GLY A 12 21.15 10.94 9.85
CA GLY A 12 21.39 9.50 9.77
C GLY A 12 20.86 8.88 8.47
N ARG A 13 19.64 9.26 8.04
CA ARG A 13 19.06 8.81 6.77
C ARG A 13 19.85 9.32 5.56
N SER A 14 20.15 10.61 5.52
CA SER A 14 20.87 11.23 4.40
C SER A 14 22.28 10.68 4.22
N LEU A 15 22.95 10.31 5.31
CA LEU A 15 24.32 9.78 5.29
C LEU A 15 24.38 8.25 5.37
N SER A 16 23.23 7.55 5.41
CA SER A 16 23.14 6.10 5.59
C SER A 16 23.90 5.57 6.82
N ILE A 17 23.93 6.34 7.91
CA ILE A 17 24.58 5.95 9.16
C ILE A 17 23.58 5.19 10.03
N ASN A 18 23.89 3.93 10.30
CA ASN A 18 23.13 3.07 11.20
C ASN A 18 24.01 2.70 12.40
N SER A 19 23.84 3.41 13.51
CA SER A 19 24.56 3.16 14.77
C SER A 19 23.62 3.18 15.96
N ASP A 20 24.06 2.56 17.06
CA ASP A 20 23.34 2.58 18.33
C ASP A 20 23.05 3.99 18.85
N ALA A 21 24.00 4.90 18.65
CA ALA A 21 23.88 6.30 19.03
C ALA A 21 22.84 7.01 18.15
N GLN A 22 22.96 6.88 16.83
CA GLN A 22 22.01 7.45 15.88
C GLN A 22 20.58 6.97 16.17
N TYR A 23 20.39 5.67 16.40
CA TYR A 23 19.09 5.07 16.68
C TYR A 23 18.42 5.65 17.93
N ARG A 24 19.20 5.79 19.02
CA ARG A 24 18.71 6.31 20.32
C ARG A 24 18.45 7.81 20.26
N PHE A 25 19.41 8.59 19.76
CA PHE A 25 19.23 10.04 19.65
C PHE A 25 18.10 10.44 18.71
N ALA A 26 17.89 9.70 17.61
CA ALA A 26 16.76 9.92 16.69
C ALA A 26 15.38 9.67 17.31
N ARG A 27 15.31 8.96 18.46
CA ARG A 27 14.07 8.66 19.19
C ARG A 27 13.89 9.50 20.46
N GLY A 28 14.84 10.37 20.75
CA GLY A 28 14.90 11.10 22.00
C GLY A 28 15.63 10.31 23.08
N VAL A 29 16.59 10.99 23.70
CA VAL A 29 17.25 10.53 24.93
C VAL A 29 16.76 11.41 26.07
N ASP A 30 16.56 10.81 27.25
CA ASP A 30 16.14 11.53 28.45
C ASP A 30 17.13 12.66 28.79
N THR A 31 16.62 13.88 28.89
CA THR A 31 17.41 15.06 29.25
C THR A 31 17.92 15.01 30.67
N ALA A 32 17.20 14.36 31.60
CA ALA A 32 17.63 14.24 32.99
C ALA A 32 18.76 13.20 33.17
N SER A 33 18.94 12.29 32.21
CA SER A 33 19.95 11.23 32.27
C SER A 33 21.39 11.69 31.96
N LEU A 34 21.59 12.92 31.48
CA LEU A 34 22.89 13.40 30.99
C LEU A 34 23.98 13.39 32.07
N VAL A 35 23.72 14.03 33.21
CA VAL A 35 24.69 14.16 34.31
C VAL A 35 24.88 12.81 35.03
N PRO A 36 23.82 12.07 35.42
CA PRO A 36 24.00 10.72 35.96
C PRO A 36 24.74 9.77 35.00
N GLY A 37 24.51 9.91 33.70
CA GLY A 37 25.13 9.09 32.66
C GLY A 37 26.64 9.32 32.54
N ILE A 38 27.09 10.59 32.53
CA ILE A 38 28.53 10.89 32.47
C ILE A 38 29.23 10.49 33.78
N GLU A 39 28.60 10.70 34.95
CA GLU A 39 29.13 10.25 36.23
C GLU A 39 29.32 8.74 36.28
N LEU A 40 28.32 7.98 35.80
CA LEU A 40 28.41 6.53 35.70
C LEU A 40 29.56 6.10 34.78
N ALA A 41 29.69 6.72 33.62
CA ALA A 41 30.76 6.44 32.67
C ALA A 41 32.15 6.75 33.26
N THR A 42 32.31 7.91 33.91
CA THR A 42 33.54 8.31 34.60
C THR A 42 33.92 7.29 35.66
N ARG A 43 32.98 6.88 36.53
CA ARG A 43 33.22 5.87 37.56
C ARG A 43 33.67 4.53 36.96
N LEU A 44 33.04 4.09 35.86
CA LEU A 44 33.44 2.87 35.17
C LEU A 44 34.86 2.96 34.61
N ILE A 45 35.21 4.10 33.99
CA ILE A 45 36.56 4.33 33.45
C ILE A 45 37.60 4.30 34.58
N LEU A 46 37.36 4.98 35.71
CA LEU A 46 38.30 4.99 36.83
C LEU A 46 38.50 3.59 37.42
N ASN A 47 37.42 2.83 37.58
CA ASN A 47 37.48 1.48 38.13
C ASN A 47 38.24 0.51 37.21
N LEU A 48 38.14 0.67 35.89
CA LEU A 48 38.71 -0.25 34.91
C LEU A 48 40.12 0.15 34.45
N CYS A 49 40.36 1.45 34.31
CA CYS A 49 41.56 2.00 33.66
C CYS A 49 42.41 2.87 34.59
N GLY A 50 41.88 3.29 35.74
CA GLY A 50 42.52 4.28 36.63
C GLY A 50 42.49 5.71 36.07
N GLY A 51 43.33 6.58 36.63
CA GLY A 51 43.42 8.00 36.28
C GLY A 51 42.73 8.94 37.27
N GLU A 52 42.62 10.22 36.90
CA GLU A 52 41.99 11.27 37.71
C GLU A 52 41.04 12.09 36.81
N PRO A 53 39.75 12.21 37.14
CA PRO A 53 38.81 12.97 36.33
C PRO A 53 38.89 14.46 36.65
N SER A 54 38.56 15.31 35.67
CA SER A 54 38.28 16.72 35.91
C SER A 54 36.83 16.94 36.36
N GLU A 55 36.46 18.19 36.60
CA GLU A 55 35.07 18.59 36.84
C GLU A 55 34.19 18.46 35.58
N ILE A 56 32.90 18.22 35.78
CA ILE A 56 31.91 18.17 34.69
C ILE A 56 31.64 19.59 34.19
N VAL A 57 31.77 19.79 32.89
CA VAL A 57 31.37 21.03 32.21
C VAL A 57 30.04 20.82 31.51
N VAL A 58 29.01 21.53 31.95
CA VAL A 58 27.70 21.56 31.28
C VAL A 58 27.59 22.83 30.46
N THR A 59 27.27 22.69 29.17
CA THR A 59 27.07 23.80 28.24
C THR A 59 25.77 23.63 27.44
N GLY A 60 25.12 24.75 27.13
CA GLY A 60 23.79 24.79 26.52
C GLY A 60 22.65 24.70 27.52
N GLN A 61 21.42 24.77 27.01
CA GLN A 61 20.19 24.67 27.80
C GLN A 61 19.41 23.44 27.36
N ALA A 62 19.05 22.58 28.33
CA ALA A 62 18.19 21.44 28.05
C ALA A 62 16.78 21.93 27.67
N PRO A 63 16.08 21.22 26.76
CA PRO A 63 14.65 21.45 26.54
C PRO A 63 13.87 21.38 27.86
N ALA A 64 12.84 22.21 27.99
CA ALA A 64 11.96 22.19 29.15
C ALA A 64 11.46 20.77 29.47
N ALA A 65 11.29 20.48 30.75
CA ALA A 65 10.67 19.24 31.20
C ALA A 65 9.19 19.20 30.74
N PRO A 66 8.62 17.99 30.54
CA PRO A 66 7.19 17.85 30.27
C PRO A 66 6.36 18.58 31.32
N THR A 67 5.34 19.31 30.89
CA THR A 67 4.43 20.03 31.78
C THR A 67 3.27 19.15 32.19
N ALA A 68 2.73 19.39 33.37
CA ALA A 68 1.50 18.75 33.81
C ALA A 68 0.33 19.10 32.90
N PHE A 69 -0.57 18.15 32.66
CA PHE A 69 -1.83 18.39 31.97
C PHE A 69 -3.01 17.74 32.70
N ALA A 70 -4.19 18.29 32.45
CA ALA A 70 -5.42 17.82 33.07
C ALA A 70 -5.79 16.43 32.54
N PHE A 71 -6.14 15.53 33.45
CA PHE A 71 -6.59 14.17 33.16
C PHE A 71 -7.88 13.87 33.90
N ASP A 72 -8.81 13.20 33.22
CA ASP A 72 -10.04 12.68 33.80
C ASP A 72 -9.95 11.15 33.74
N PRO A 73 -9.83 10.44 34.88
CA PRO A 73 -9.71 8.98 34.91
C PRO A 73 -10.91 8.28 34.26
N ALA A 74 -12.09 8.91 34.20
CA ALA A 74 -13.25 8.35 33.52
C ALA A 74 -13.02 8.15 32.00
N ARG A 75 -12.04 8.86 31.41
CA ARG A 75 -11.65 8.66 30.01
C ARG A 75 -11.10 7.27 29.73
N VAL A 76 -10.49 6.61 30.73
CA VAL A 76 -10.00 5.23 30.59
C VAL A 76 -11.17 4.33 30.19
N GLY A 77 -12.23 4.31 31.00
CA GLY A 77 -13.42 3.53 30.69
C GLY A 77 -14.13 3.98 29.41
N ALA A 78 -14.19 5.29 29.14
CA ALA A 78 -14.86 5.82 27.95
C ALA A 78 -14.21 5.39 26.63
N LEU A 79 -12.87 5.32 26.58
CA LEU A 79 -12.13 4.98 25.35
C LEU A 79 -11.84 3.49 25.22
N THR A 80 -11.70 2.78 26.34
CA THR A 80 -11.23 1.37 26.34
C THR A 80 -12.32 0.38 26.74
N GLY A 81 -13.37 0.84 27.44
CA GLY A 81 -14.34 -0.01 28.10
C GLY A 81 -13.86 -0.66 29.40
N LEU A 82 -12.59 -0.46 29.80
CA LEU A 82 -12.07 -1.00 31.06
C LEU A 82 -12.79 -0.37 32.26
N SER A 83 -13.15 -1.21 33.23
CA SER A 83 -13.68 -0.77 34.51
C SER A 83 -12.59 -0.85 35.56
N LEU A 84 -11.82 0.23 35.70
CA LEU A 84 -10.74 0.37 36.67
C LEU A 84 -11.11 1.40 37.73
N THR A 85 -10.63 1.19 38.95
CA THR A 85 -10.74 2.19 40.01
C THR A 85 -9.72 3.32 39.77
N ASP A 86 -10.06 4.52 40.23
CA ASP A 86 -9.15 5.66 40.27
C ASP A 86 -7.80 5.31 40.95
N ASP A 87 -7.84 4.52 42.03
CA ASP A 87 -6.61 4.06 42.69
C ASP A 87 -5.73 3.23 41.75
N ARG A 88 -6.32 2.26 41.03
CA ARG A 88 -5.58 1.40 40.10
C ARG A 88 -4.98 2.20 38.95
N ILE A 89 -5.73 3.15 38.40
CA ILE A 89 -5.26 4.04 37.32
C ILE A 89 -4.05 4.85 37.81
N ALA A 90 -4.14 5.46 38.99
CA ALA A 90 -3.05 6.24 39.55
C ALA A 90 -1.83 5.38 39.91
N ASP A 91 -2.02 4.16 40.42
CA ASP A 91 -0.93 3.23 40.73
C ASP A 91 -0.13 2.87 39.47
N ILE A 92 -0.83 2.58 38.36
CA ILE A 92 -0.19 2.30 37.08
C ILE A 92 0.64 3.50 36.60
N LEU A 93 0.03 4.69 36.56
CA LEU A 93 0.70 5.91 36.10
C LEU A 93 1.90 6.26 36.98
N THR A 94 1.76 6.15 38.30
CA THR A 94 2.84 6.40 39.26
C THR A 94 3.98 5.39 39.10
N ALA A 95 3.67 4.10 38.90
CA ALA A 95 4.68 3.06 38.66
C ALA A 95 5.46 3.28 37.36
N LEU A 96 4.83 3.90 36.35
CA LEU A 96 5.48 4.31 35.10
C LEU A 96 6.31 5.60 35.23
N GLY A 97 6.27 6.26 36.39
CA GLY A 97 7.01 7.47 36.71
C GLY A 97 6.25 8.78 36.46
N PHE A 98 4.96 8.73 36.12
CA PHE A 98 4.14 9.94 36.04
C PHE A 98 3.86 10.48 37.45
N ALA A 99 4.03 11.79 37.65
CA ALA A 99 3.58 12.42 38.88
C ALA A 99 2.07 12.71 38.77
N VAL A 100 1.28 12.14 39.67
CA VAL A 100 -0.18 12.23 39.67
C VAL A 100 -0.65 13.05 40.86
N GLU A 101 -1.18 14.24 40.61
CA GLU A 101 -1.84 15.07 41.61
C GLU A 101 -3.35 14.91 41.48
N ARG A 102 -3.98 14.33 42.50
CA ARG A 102 -5.43 14.09 42.52
C ARG A 102 -6.16 15.33 43.06
N GLY A 103 -7.28 15.69 42.43
CA GLY A 103 -8.14 16.82 42.80
C GLY A 103 -9.48 16.75 42.06
N GLY A 104 -10.19 17.88 41.92
CA GLY A 104 -11.44 17.93 41.13
C GLY A 104 -11.24 17.55 39.66
N SER A 105 -10.05 17.81 39.12
CA SER A 105 -9.50 17.19 37.91
C SER A 105 -8.06 16.78 38.26
N TRP A 106 -7.61 15.62 37.77
CA TRP A 106 -6.24 15.21 38.02
C TRP A 106 -5.28 16.07 37.20
N SER A 107 -4.11 16.34 37.77
CA SER A 107 -2.98 16.92 37.06
C SER A 107 -1.90 15.85 36.97
N VAL A 108 -1.53 15.45 35.76
CA VAL A 108 -0.56 14.38 35.53
C VAL A 108 0.65 14.97 34.79
N THR A 109 1.84 14.76 35.36
CA THR A 109 3.11 15.22 34.77
C THR A 109 3.90 14.03 34.25
N PRO A 110 4.22 13.97 32.94
CA PRO A 110 5.08 12.93 32.39
C PRO A 110 6.51 13.00 32.95
N PRO A 111 7.18 11.85 33.18
CA PRO A 111 8.60 11.86 33.50
C PRO A 111 9.43 12.33 32.30
N THR A 112 10.66 12.78 32.54
CA THR A 112 11.51 13.40 31.51
C THR A 112 11.91 12.47 30.36
N TRP A 113 11.83 11.15 30.57
CA TRP A 113 12.04 10.11 29.55
C TRP A 113 10.79 9.77 28.73
N ARG A 114 9.60 10.28 29.09
CA ARG A 114 8.32 10.09 28.38
C ARG A 114 7.82 11.40 27.77
N ARG A 115 8.61 11.96 26.87
CA ARG A 115 8.26 13.18 26.12
C ARG A 115 7.18 12.95 25.06
N ASP A 116 6.86 11.69 24.78
CA ASP A 116 5.78 11.23 23.90
C ASP A 116 4.37 11.34 24.52
N ALA A 117 4.27 11.44 25.85
CA ALA A 117 2.98 11.58 26.53
C ALA A 117 2.57 13.07 26.57
N GLU A 118 1.78 13.50 25.59
CA GLU A 118 1.40 14.90 25.38
C GLU A 118 -0.07 15.18 25.73
N GLY A 119 -0.88 14.15 25.97
CA GLY A 119 -2.27 14.34 26.36
C GLY A 119 -2.98 13.15 26.98
N PRO A 120 -4.29 13.31 27.27
CA PRO A 120 -5.06 12.30 28.00
C PRO A 120 -5.18 10.94 27.30
N ALA A 121 -5.11 10.91 25.96
CA ALA A 121 -5.19 9.65 25.21
C ALA A 121 -3.94 8.79 25.42
N ASP A 122 -2.77 9.41 25.54
CA ASP A 122 -1.51 8.69 25.79
C ASP A 122 -1.53 8.06 27.18
N LEU A 123 -2.08 8.75 28.19
CA LEU A 123 -2.27 8.17 29.52
C LEU A 123 -3.25 7.00 29.53
N VAL A 124 -4.31 7.08 28.73
CA VAL A 124 -5.28 5.98 28.58
C VAL A 124 -4.61 4.76 27.94
N GLU A 125 -3.78 4.96 26.92
CA GLU A 125 -2.99 3.90 26.31
C GLU A 125 -2.04 3.26 27.33
N GLU A 126 -1.33 4.05 28.12
CA GLU A 126 -0.42 3.55 29.16
C GLU A 126 -1.15 2.69 30.21
N VAL A 127 -2.33 3.15 30.64
CA VAL A 127 -3.17 2.41 31.58
C VAL A 127 -3.64 1.11 30.97
N ALA A 128 -4.19 1.13 29.74
CA ALA A 128 -4.66 -0.07 29.06
C ALA A 128 -3.52 -1.07 28.78
N ARG A 129 -2.33 -0.57 28.41
CA ARG A 129 -1.15 -1.38 28.10
C ARG A 129 -0.63 -2.11 29.32
N ILE A 130 -0.60 -1.46 30.48
CA ILE A 130 -0.13 -2.07 31.73
C ILE A 130 -1.19 -2.95 32.37
N GLU A 131 -2.47 -2.58 32.28
CA GLU A 131 -3.55 -3.45 32.74
C GLU A 131 -3.65 -4.74 31.90
N GLY A 132 -3.36 -4.64 30.60
CA GLY A 132 -3.32 -5.75 29.67
C GLY A 132 -4.41 -5.62 28.61
N PHE A 133 -4.03 -5.69 27.34
CA PHE A 133 -4.99 -5.60 26.23
C PHE A 133 -5.95 -6.78 26.18
N ASP A 134 -5.61 -7.92 26.79
CA ASP A 134 -6.50 -9.06 26.99
C ASP A 134 -7.67 -8.77 27.95
N GLN A 135 -7.54 -7.75 28.80
CA GLN A 135 -8.61 -7.32 29.71
C GLN A 135 -9.61 -6.37 29.03
N LEU A 136 -9.32 -5.88 27.82
CA LEU A 136 -10.25 -5.05 27.07
C LEU A 136 -11.53 -5.84 26.77
N PRO A 137 -12.71 -5.31 27.14
CA PRO A 137 -13.95 -6.03 26.93
C PRO A 137 -14.22 -6.23 25.44
N THR A 138 -14.58 -7.46 25.06
CA THR A 138 -15.12 -7.74 23.72
C THR A 138 -16.60 -7.38 23.68
N THR A 139 -16.88 -6.07 23.66
CA THR A 139 -18.25 -5.57 23.58
C THR A 139 -18.76 -5.69 22.14
N PRO A 140 -19.89 -6.38 21.90
CA PRO A 140 -20.50 -6.40 20.58
C PRO A 140 -20.76 -4.96 20.09
N LEU A 141 -20.48 -4.70 18.82
CA LEU A 141 -20.85 -3.43 18.21
C LEU A 141 -22.37 -3.23 18.37
N PRO A 142 -22.83 -1.99 18.66
CA PRO A 142 -24.25 -1.73 18.78
C PRO A 142 -24.97 -2.16 17.50
N ASP A 143 -26.17 -2.73 17.65
CA ASP A 143 -27.03 -3.01 16.51
C ASP A 143 -27.41 -1.67 15.86
N GLN A 144 -26.72 -1.33 14.76
CA GLN A 144 -26.99 -0.13 13.97
C GLN A 144 -28.26 -0.30 13.10
N GLY A 145 -29.08 -1.34 13.36
CA GLY A 145 -30.20 -1.76 12.54
C GLY A 145 -29.74 -2.55 11.31
N ALA A 146 -30.70 -2.94 10.47
CA ALA A 146 -30.37 -3.58 9.20
C ALA A 146 -29.42 -2.66 8.42
N PRO A 147 -28.19 -3.11 8.10
CA PRO A 147 -27.27 -2.27 7.35
C PRO A 147 -27.97 -1.85 6.07
N SER A 148 -27.84 -0.58 5.67
CA SER A 148 -28.12 -0.24 4.27
C SER A 148 -27.30 -1.25 3.48
N LYS A 149 -27.98 -2.12 2.70
CA LYS A 149 -27.28 -3.18 1.96
C LYS A 149 -26.19 -2.45 1.21
N GLY A 150 -24.91 -2.65 1.56
CA GLY A 150 -23.83 -1.89 0.95
C GLY A 150 -23.94 -2.10 -0.55
N VAL A 151 -24.50 -1.13 -1.26
CA VAL A 151 -24.84 -1.32 -2.66
C VAL A 151 -23.55 -1.11 -3.43
N LEU A 152 -23.11 -2.17 -4.12
CA LEU A 152 -22.01 -2.04 -5.04
C LEU A 152 -22.35 -0.95 -6.05
N ASN A 153 -21.47 0.04 -6.21
CA ASN A 153 -21.62 0.98 -7.30
C ASN A 153 -21.50 0.24 -8.65
N ALA A 154 -21.96 0.87 -9.72
CA ALA A 154 -22.01 0.24 -11.04
C ALA A 154 -20.64 -0.31 -11.50
N ARG A 155 -19.54 0.36 -11.15
CA ARG A 155 -18.18 -0.11 -11.45
C ARG A 155 -17.85 -1.39 -10.67
N GLN A 156 -18.08 -1.41 -9.36
CA GLN A 156 -17.83 -2.58 -8.51
C GLN A 156 -18.67 -3.79 -8.94
N ALA A 157 -19.94 -3.57 -9.26
CA ALA A 157 -20.84 -4.60 -9.77
C ALA A 157 -20.33 -5.20 -11.09
N ARG A 158 -19.93 -4.34 -12.05
CA ARG A 158 -19.36 -4.76 -13.35
C ARG A 158 -18.05 -5.52 -13.19
N VAL A 159 -17.13 -5.06 -12.34
CA VAL A 159 -15.87 -5.79 -12.07
C VAL A 159 -16.14 -7.21 -11.55
N ARG A 160 -17.05 -7.34 -10.57
CA ARG A 160 -17.42 -8.65 -10.01
C ARG A 160 -18.10 -9.56 -11.03
N LEU A 161 -18.84 -8.99 -11.97
CA LEU A 161 -19.51 -9.73 -13.02
C LEU A 161 -18.53 -10.16 -14.12
N ALA A 162 -17.65 -9.26 -14.56
CA ALA A 162 -16.60 -9.54 -15.54
C ALA A 162 -15.70 -10.69 -15.09
N ARG A 163 -15.23 -10.65 -13.83
CA ARG A 163 -14.39 -11.71 -13.26
C ARG A 163 -15.06 -13.09 -13.36
N ARG A 164 -16.33 -13.17 -12.99
CA ARG A 164 -17.10 -14.43 -13.06
C ARG A 164 -17.34 -14.88 -14.50
N ALA A 165 -17.63 -13.95 -15.40
CA ALA A 165 -17.86 -14.25 -16.81
C ALA A 165 -16.59 -14.81 -17.48
N LEU A 166 -15.44 -14.14 -17.30
CA LEU A 166 -14.16 -14.56 -17.87
C LEU A 166 -13.68 -15.90 -17.29
N ALA A 167 -13.84 -16.12 -15.98
CA ALA A 167 -13.55 -17.40 -15.36
C ALA A 167 -14.42 -18.53 -15.93
N ALA A 168 -15.72 -18.28 -16.15
CA ALA A 168 -16.63 -19.25 -16.76
C ALA A 168 -16.29 -19.55 -18.24
N MET A 169 -15.65 -18.61 -18.94
CA MET A 169 -15.12 -18.79 -20.30
C MET A 169 -13.74 -19.48 -20.32
N GLY A 170 -13.19 -19.85 -19.15
CA GLY A 170 -11.92 -20.57 -19.07
C GLY A 170 -10.66 -19.71 -18.98
N TYR A 171 -10.80 -18.39 -18.79
CA TYR A 171 -9.65 -17.52 -18.56
C TYR A 171 -9.24 -17.56 -17.08
N ALA A 172 -7.94 -17.60 -16.81
CA ALA A 172 -7.39 -17.47 -15.47
C ALA A 172 -7.16 -15.98 -15.13
N GLU A 173 -7.58 -15.55 -13.93
CA GLU A 173 -7.28 -14.18 -13.46
C GLU A 173 -5.80 -14.09 -13.08
N ALA A 174 -5.11 -13.11 -13.66
CA ALA A 174 -3.77 -12.71 -13.31
C ALA A 174 -3.80 -11.37 -12.56
N VAL A 175 -2.88 -11.22 -11.60
CA VAL A 175 -2.58 -9.95 -10.95
C VAL A 175 -1.12 -9.66 -11.21
N THR A 176 -0.85 -8.67 -12.06
CA THR A 176 0.51 -8.29 -12.43
C THR A 176 0.88 -6.95 -11.80
N TRP A 177 2.16 -6.60 -11.81
CA TRP A 177 2.61 -5.31 -11.33
C TRP A 177 1.94 -4.17 -12.10
N SER A 178 1.62 -3.08 -11.40
CA SER A 178 1.20 -1.81 -12.02
C SER A 178 2.34 -1.11 -12.77
N PHE A 179 3.56 -1.64 -12.65
CA PHE A 179 4.77 -1.14 -13.29
C PHE A 179 5.23 -2.06 -14.43
N THR A 180 5.96 -1.48 -15.35
CA THR A 180 6.67 -2.17 -16.43
C THR A 180 7.88 -1.32 -16.81
N LYS A 181 8.82 -1.88 -17.57
CA LYS A 181 9.93 -1.10 -18.13
C LYS A 181 9.42 0.04 -19.01
N GLN A 182 9.99 1.24 -18.93
CA GLN A 182 9.58 2.41 -19.74
C GLN A 182 9.58 2.10 -21.24
N SER A 183 10.60 1.38 -21.73
CA SER A 183 10.67 0.97 -23.14
C SER A 183 9.53 0.03 -23.55
N THR A 184 9.04 -0.79 -22.62
CA THR A 184 7.87 -1.65 -22.83
C THR A 184 6.58 -0.82 -22.79
N ALA A 185 6.45 0.14 -21.87
CA ALA A 185 5.32 1.05 -21.82
C ALA A 185 5.18 1.86 -23.14
N ALA A 186 6.28 2.29 -23.73
CA ALA A 186 6.30 3.01 -25.01
C ALA A 186 5.67 2.21 -26.17
N LEU A 187 5.81 0.88 -26.18
CA LEU A 187 5.14 0.01 -27.17
C LEU A 187 3.61 0.02 -27.03
N PHE A 188 3.11 0.39 -25.85
CA PHE A 188 1.69 0.46 -25.52
C PHE A 188 1.22 1.89 -25.25
N GLY A 189 1.82 2.88 -25.92
CA GLY A 189 1.35 4.26 -25.95
C GLY A 189 1.52 5.02 -24.63
N GLY A 190 2.41 4.54 -23.75
CA GLY A 190 2.86 5.27 -22.56
C GLY A 190 4.37 5.52 -22.62
N GLY A 191 5.04 5.44 -21.46
CA GLY A 191 6.47 5.72 -21.35
C GLY A 191 6.81 7.21 -21.23
N ASP A 192 5.81 8.05 -20.95
CA ASP A 192 6.03 9.45 -20.57
C ASP A 192 6.90 9.51 -19.31
N ASP A 193 7.88 10.42 -19.29
CA ASP A 193 8.81 10.60 -18.17
C ASP A 193 8.06 10.95 -16.86
N LYS A 194 6.88 11.56 -16.95
CA LYS A 194 6.01 11.82 -15.78
C LYS A 194 5.48 10.56 -15.10
N LEU A 195 5.47 9.44 -15.81
CA LEU A 195 5.03 8.14 -15.31
C LEU A 195 6.19 7.24 -14.90
N VAL A 196 7.43 7.73 -14.97
CA VAL A 196 8.62 7.02 -14.48
C VAL A 196 8.77 7.27 -12.98
N VAL A 197 9.01 6.19 -12.23
CA VAL A 197 9.20 6.21 -10.77
C VAL A 197 10.63 6.61 -10.46
N GLU A 198 10.82 7.64 -9.62
CA GLU A 198 12.16 8.17 -9.29
C GLU A 198 13.06 7.14 -8.59
N ASN A 199 12.49 6.33 -7.69
CA ASN A 199 13.21 5.29 -6.96
C ASN A 199 12.51 3.93 -7.13
N PRO A 200 12.65 3.29 -8.29
CA PRO A 200 11.93 2.05 -8.60
C PRO A 200 12.54 0.87 -7.84
N ILE A 201 11.70 -0.12 -7.53
CA ILE A 201 12.14 -1.34 -6.85
C ILE A 201 13.12 -2.17 -7.70
N ALA A 202 13.00 -2.08 -9.02
CA ALA A 202 13.85 -2.75 -10.00
C ALA A 202 13.85 -1.96 -11.32
N ALA A 203 14.94 -2.06 -12.08
CA ALA A 203 15.13 -1.34 -13.35
C ALA A 203 14.17 -1.77 -14.48
N ASP A 204 13.50 -2.92 -14.35
CA ASP A 204 12.48 -3.41 -15.27
C ASP A 204 11.05 -3.09 -14.82
N LEU A 205 10.90 -2.39 -13.69
CA LEU A 205 9.63 -1.95 -13.08
C LEU A 205 9.67 -0.44 -12.77
N ASP A 206 10.18 0.35 -13.73
CA ASP A 206 10.48 1.77 -13.57
C ASP A 206 9.37 2.71 -14.07
N CYS A 207 8.38 2.23 -14.83
CA CYS A 207 7.32 3.06 -15.40
C CYS A 207 5.93 2.52 -15.08
N MET A 208 4.97 3.40 -14.80
CA MET A 208 3.56 3.03 -14.67
C MET A 208 3.03 2.48 -16.00
N ARG A 209 2.25 1.39 -15.96
CA ARG A 209 1.76 0.73 -17.18
C ARG A 209 0.60 1.52 -17.84
N PRO A 210 0.67 1.82 -19.15
CA PRO A 210 -0.44 2.45 -19.90
C PRO A 210 -1.51 1.44 -20.33
N SER A 211 -1.19 0.16 -20.26
CA SER A 211 -2.04 -0.98 -20.60
C SER A 211 -1.66 -2.15 -19.71
N ALA A 212 -2.61 -3.03 -19.38
CA ALA A 212 -2.30 -4.29 -18.69
C ALA A 212 -1.79 -5.39 -19.66
N LEU A 213 -1.97 -5.20 -20.97
CA LEU A 213 -1.50 -6.14 -22.00
C LEU A 213 0.01 -6.45 -21.93
N PRO A 214 0.95 -5.49 -21.84
CA PRO A 214 2.39 -5.82 -21.75
C PRO A 214 2.70 -6.80 -20.63
N ASN A 215 2.15 -6.55 -19.43
CA ASN A 215 2.36 -7.41 -18.28
C ASN A 215 1.72 -8.79 -18.45
N LEU A 216 0.52 -8.87 -19.05
CA LEU A 216 -0.13 -10.15 -19.39
C LEU A 216 0.68 -10.94 -20.42
N ILE A 217 1.25 -10.28 -21.44
CA ILE A 217 2.08 -10.92 -22.47
C ILE A 217 3.35 -11.50 -21.83
N GLN A 218 4.02 -10.72 -20.97
CA GLN A 218 5.18 -11.20 -20.23
C GLN A 218 4.82 -12.35 -19.27
N ALA A 219 3.64 -12.33 -18.66
CA ALA A 219 3.15 -13.44 -17.85
C ALA A 219 2.95 -14.71 -18.69
N ALA A 220 2.33 -14.60 -19.88
CA ALA A 220 2.20 -15.72 -20.80
C ALA A 220 3.56 -16.22 -21.30
N ALA A 221 4.49 -15.33 -21.62
CA ALA A 221 5.85 -15.69 -22.03
C ALA A 221 6.61 -16.46 -20.93
N ARG A 222 6.48 -16.04 -19.67
CA ARG A 222 7.07 -16.77 -18.52
C ARG A 222 6.46 -18.16 -18.32
N ASN A 223 5.17 -18.35 -18.64
CA ASN A 223 4.52 -19.66 -18.63
C ASN A 223 5.00 -20.52 -19.81
N ALA A 224 5.10 -19.94 -21.01
CA ALA A 224 5.60 -20.61 -22.19
C ALA A 224 7.04 -21.12 -22.00
N ALA A 225 7.92 -20.31 -21.39
CA ALA A 225 9.28 -20.70 -21.02
C ALA A 225 9.35 -21.87 -20.01
N ARG A 226 8.25 -22.16 -19.31
CA ARG A 226 8.09 -23.28 -18.36
C ARG A 226 7.32 -24.46 -18.97
N GLY A 227 7.07 -24.46 -20.28
CA GLY A 227 6.37 -25.53 -21.00
C GLY A 227 4.86 -25.33 -21.15
N HIS A 228 4.29 -24.27 -20.58
CA HIS A 228 2.87 -23.92 -20.67
C HIS A 228 2.66 -22.81 -21.70
N ALA A 229 2.82 -23.16 -22.98
CA ALA A 229 2.74 -22.19 -24.09
C ALA A 229 1.32 -21.76 -24.44
N ASP A 230 0.33 -22.55 -24.04
CA ASP A 230 -1.08 -22.18 -24.03
C ASP A 230 -1.42 -21.37 -22.77
N ALA A 231 -2.08 -20.24 -22.97
CA ALA A 231 -2.55 -19.43 -21.86
C ALA A 231 -3.82 -18.66 -22.26
N ALA A 232 -4.83 -18.66 -21.39
CA ALA A 232 -5.95 -17.73 -21.45
C ALA A 232 -5.95 -16.96 -20.13
N LEU A 233 -5.47 -15.72 -20.17
CA LEU A 233 -5.30 -14.86 -19.00
C LEU A 233 -6.19 -13.64 -19.10
N PHE A 234 -6.67 -13.15 -17.96
CA PHE A 234 -7.28 -11.84 -17.87
C PHE A 234 -6.83 -11.10 -16.63
N GLU A 235 -6.86 -9.78 -16.67
CA GLU A 235 -6.62 -8.93 -15.52
C GLU A 235 -7.68 -7.81 -15.48
N ILE A 236 -8.20 -7.55 -14.29
CA ILE A 236 -9.02 -6.37 -14.02
C ILE A 236 -8.22 -5.48 -13.09
N GLY A 237 -7.66 -4.42 -13.63
CA GLY A 237 -6.66 -3.63 -12.90
C GLY A 237 -6.53 -2.20 -13.40
N PRO A 238 -5.74 -1.38 -12.70
CA PRO A 238 -5.48 -0.02 -13.10
C PRO A 238 -4.52 0.04 -14.29
N ILE A 239 -4.74 1.04 -15.13
CA ILE A 239 -3.79 1.58 -16.09
C ILE A 239 -3.64 3.09 -15.82
N TYR A 240 -2.54 3.66 -16.28
CA TYR A 240 -2.15 5.04 -16.01
C TYR A 240 -1.88 5.74 -17.34
N LEU A 241 -2.70 6.71 -17.69
CA LEU A 241 -2.60 7.47 -18.94
C LEU A 241 -1.77 8.74 -18.80
N ASP A 242 -1.76 9.32 -17.60
CA ASP A 242 -1.01 10.52 -17.21
C ASP A 242 -0.84 10.55 -15.69
N ASP A 243 -0.13 11.56 -15.18
CA ASP A 243 0.17 11.80 -13.76
C ASP A 243 -0.96 12.51 -13.00
N GLN A 244 -2.13 12.70 -13.62
CA GLN A 244 -3.25 13.41 -13.02
C GLN A 244 -4.22 12.44 -12.31
N PRO A 245 -5.02 12.91 -11.32
CA PRO A 245 -5.96 12.05 -10.60
C PRO A 245 -6.98 11.30 -11.47
N ASN A 246 -7.31 11.84 -12.64
CA ASN A 246 -8.23 11.23 -13.62
C ASN A 246 -7.51 10.37 -14.68
N GLY A 247 -6.18 10.34 -14.68
CA GLY A 247 -5.34 9.52 -15.55
C GLY A 247 -5.40 8.02 -15.24
N GLN A 248 -5.78 7.66 -14.01
CA GLN A 248 -5.93 6.27 -13.61
C GLN A 248 -7.29 5.71 -14.02
N ARG A 249 -7.29 4.60 -14.77
CA ARG A 249 -8.51 3.90 -15.19
C ARG A 249 -8.47 2.44 -14.82
N THR A 250 -9.59 1.90 -14.33
CA THR A 250 -9.76 0.44 -14.20
C THR A 250 -10.20 -0.11 -15.54
N VAL A 251 -9.44 -1.07 -16.08
CA VAL A 251 -9.75 -1.75 -17.35
C VAL A 251 -9.85 -3.26 -17.13
N ILE A 252 -10.48 -3.92 -18.10
CA ILE A 252 -10.45 -5.36 -18.25
C ILE A 252 -9.56 -5.63 -19.46
N ALA A 253 -8.47 -6.36 -19.27
CA ALA A 253 -7.60 -6.82 -20.35
C ALA A 253 -7.59 -8.34 -20.34
N SER A 254 -7.57 -8.94 -21.53
CA SER A 254 -7.43 -10.38 -21.69
C SER A 254 -6.42 -10.70 -22.78
N LEU A 255 -5.81 -11.87 -22.65
CA LEU A 255 -4.83 -12.41 -23.57
C LEU A 255 -5.12 -13.89 -23.77
N VAL A 256 -5.12 -14.31 -25.03
CA VAL A 256 -5.08 -15.73 -25.39
C VAL A 256 -3.78 -15.97 -26.16
N ALA A 257 -2.94 -16.86 -25.65
CA ALA A 257 -1.84 -17.47 -26.37
C ALA A 257 -2.34 -18.83 -26.88
N PRO A 258 -2.84 -18.91 -28.12
CA PRO A 258 -3.45 -20.13 -28.62
C PRO A 258 -2.39 -21.18 -28.91
N ARG A 259 -2.58 -22.38 -28.37
CA ARG A 259 -1.92 -23.58 -28.85
C ARG A 259 -3.01 -24.55 -29.25
N PRO A 260 -3.24 -24.81 -30.55
CA PRO A 260 -4.29 -25.73 -30.97
C PRO A 260 -3.99 -27.11 -30.37
N ALA A 261 -4.82 -27.54 -29.42
CA ALA A 261 -4.77 -28.89 -28.90
C ALA A 261 -5.19 -29.85 -30.01
N ARG A 262 -4.42 -30.94 -30.19
CA ARG A 262 -4.85 -32.02 -31.09
C ARG A 262 -6.09 -32.67 -30.48
N HIS A 263 -7.24 -32.44 -31.09
CA HIS A 263 -8.50 -33.05 -30.67
C HIS A 263 -8.97 -34.06 -31.72
N TRP A 264 -9.52 -35.19 -31.28
CA TRP A 264 -10.00 -36.25 -32.17
C TRP A 264 -11.15 -35.81 -33.09
N GLY A 265 -11.90 -34.78 -32.67
CA GLY A 265 -13.00 -34.18 -33.42
C GLY A 265 -12.61 -33.19 -34.53
N GLY A 266 -11.31 -33.00 -34.82
CA GLY A 266 -10.84 -32.15 -35.92
C GLY A 266 -10.30 -30.78 -35.49
N ALA A 267 -10.15 -29.88 -36.47
CA ALA A 267 -9.54 -28.56 -36.27
C ALA A 267 -10.44 -27.63 -35.44
N SER A 268 -9.83 -26.88 -34.53
CA SER A 268 -10.50 -25.86 -33.71
C SER A 268 -10.78 -24.59 -34.54
N GLU A 269 -11.77 -23.80 -34.11
CA GLU A 269 -12.05 -22.47 -34.63
C GLU A 269 -10.82 -21.54 -34.52
N ASP A 270 -10.68 -20.55 -35.41
CA ASP A 270 -9.63 -19.54 -35.28
C ASP A 270 -9.79 -18.82 -33.93
N ALA A 271 -8.73 -18.83 -33.13
CA ALA A 271 -8.71 -18.26 -31.79
C ALA A 271 -9.12 -16.77 -31.75
N LEU A 272 -8.92 -16.01 -32.83
CA LEU A 272 -9.36 -14.62 -32.91
C LEU A 272 -10.89 -14.50 -33.01
N PHE A 273 -11.57 -15.42 -33.71
CA PHE A 273 -13.03 -15.44 -33.77
C PHE A 273 -13.65 -15.95 -32.48
N ALA A 274 -13.03 -16.96 -31.84
CA ALA A 274 -13.42 -17.40 -30.50
C ALA A 274 -13.30 -16.26 -29.47
N LEU A 275 -12.16 -15.54 -29.46
CA LEU A 275 -11.94 -14.35 -28.61
C LEU A 275 -12.98 -13.25 -28.85
N LYS A 276 -13.36 -13.02 -30.11
CA LYS A 276 -14.43 -12.07 -30.45
C LYS A 276 -15.77 -12.51 -29.84
N GLY A 277 -16.08 -13.79 -29.89
CA GLY A 277 -17.28 -14.36 -29.26
C GLY A 277 -17.31 -14.13 -27.74
N ASP A 278 -16.22 -14.46 -27.05
CA ASP A 278 -16.06 -14.25 -25.61
C ASP A 278 -16.20 -12.77 -25.24
N LEU A 279 -15.64 -11.87 -26.05
CA LEU A 279 -15.69 -10.44 -25.84
C LEU A 279 -17.11 -9.88 -25.95
N ILE A 280 -17.87 -10.31 -26.97
CA ILE A 280 -19.28 -9.92 -27.13
C ILE A 280 -20.10 -10.46 -25.95
N ALA A 281 -19.89 -11.71 -25.55
CA ALA A 281 -20.57 -12.30 -24.40
C ALA A 281 -20.23 -11.58 -23.09
N LEU A 282 -18.98 -11.16 -22.89
CA LEU A 282 -18.57 -10.36 -21.74
C LEU A 282 -19.27 -8.99 -21.74
N LEU A 283 -19.27 -8.29 -22.87
CA LEU A 283 -19.94 -6.99 -23.00
C LEU A 283 -21.44 -7.10 -22.72
N ASP A 284 -22.10 -8.14 -23.23
CA ASP A 284 -23.51 -8.43 -22.97
C ASP A 284 -23.77 -8.64 -21.47
N ARG A 285 -22.95 -9.48 -20.81
CA ARG A 285 -23.02 -9.69 -19.36
C ARG A 285 -22.86 -8.38 -18.59
N LEU A 286 -22.01 -7.47 -19.05
CA LEU A 286 -21.80 -6.16 -18.42
C LEU A 286 -22.90 -5.14 -18.72
N GLY A 287 -23.93 -5.51 -19.48
CA GLY A 287 -25.08 -4.69 -19.83
C GLY A 287 -24.81 -3.73 -20.99
N ALA A 288 -23.80 -3.98 -21.82
CA ALA A 288 -23.58 -3.19 -23.03
C ALA A 288 -24.64 -3.55 -24.10
N PRO A 289 -25.10 -2.58 -24.92
CA PRO A 289 -26.06 -2.84 -26.00
C PRO A 289 -25.36 -3.51 -27.19
N THR A 290 -25.11 -4.82 -27.08
CA THR A 290 -24.32 -5.60 -28.04
C THR A 290 -24.89 -5.59 -29.45
N ALA A 291 -26.21 -5.55 -29.60
CA ALA A 291 -26.90 -5.43 -30.89
C ALA A 291 -26.58 -4.13 -31.66
N SER A 292 -26.17 -3.08 -30.95
CA SER A 292 -25.84 -1.77 -31.53
C SER A 292 -24.34 -1.59 -31.77
N LEU A 293 -23.50 -2.58 -31.43
CA LEU A 293 -22.05 -2.48 -31.58
C LEU A 293 -21.63 -2.53 -33.04
N GLN A 294 -20.85 -1.54 -33.44
CA GLN A 294 -20.22 -1.50 -34.76
C GLN A 294 -18.83 -2.13 -34.67
N LEU A 295 -18.57 -3.12 -35.52
CA LEU A 295 -17.24 -3.65 -35.73
C LEU A 295 -16.51 -2.77 -36.74
N VAL A 296 -15.42 -2.13 -36.33
CA VAL A 296 -14.61 -1.27 -37.19
C VAL A 296 -13.19 -1.82 -37.27
N GLN A 297 -12.68 -1.95 -38.49
CA GLN A 297 -11.32 -2.38 -38.78
C GLN A 297 -10.46 -1.17 -39.21
N GLY A 298 -9.14 -1.28 -39.03
CA GLY A 298 -8.19 -0.26 -39.51
C GLY A 298 -8.10 1.03 -38.69
N GLN A 299 -8.72 1.08 -37.51
CA GLN A 299 -8.67 2.24 -36.60
C GLN A 299 -8.25 1.86 -35.17
N ASN A 300 -7.58 0.73 -35.03
CA ASN A 300 -7.01 0.23 -33.79
C ASN A 300 -5.67 0.91 -33.50
N ARG A 301 -5.21 0.87 -32.25
CA ARG A 301 -3.86 1.31 -31.89
C ARG A 301 -2.77 0.49 -32.59
N ASP A 302 -1.60 1.10 -32.78
CA ASP A 302 -0.51 0.56 -33.61
C ASP A 302 0.17 -0.70 -33.05
N TRP A 303 -0.15 -1.10 -31.82
CA TRP A 303 0.32 -2.36 -31.24
C TRP A 303 -0.48 -3.57 -31.69
N TRP A 304 -1.58 -3.37 -32.41
CA TRP A 304 -2.37 -4.43 -33.03
C TRP A 304 -1.92 -4.72 -34.47
N HIS A 305 -2.17 -5.93 -34.95
CA HIS A 305 -1.92 -6.30 -36.35
C HIS A 305 -2.93 -5.60 -37.28
N PRO A 306 -2.51 -4.89 -38.33
CA PRO A 306 -3.40 -4.04 -39.14
C PRO A 306 -4.51 -4.83 -39.87
N GLY A 307 -4.18 -6.04 -40.36
CA GLY A 307 -5.16 -6.92 -41.03
C GLY A 307 -5.83 -7.96 -40.13
N ARG A 308 -5.52 -8.01 -38.83
CA ARG A 308 -6.04 -9.02 -37.88
C ARG A 308 -6.43 -8.38 -36.56
N SER A 309 -7.09 -7.24 -36.63
CA SER A 309 -7.58 -6.50 -35.48
C SER A 309 -8.85 -5.73 -35.81
N ALA A 310 -9.62 -5.44 -34.78
CA ALA A 310 -10.81 -4.61 -34.90
C ALA A 310 -11.14 -3.96 -33.55
N ARG A 311 -12.03 -2.99 -33.57
CA ARG A 311 -12.60 -2.40 -32.36
C ARG A 311 -14.12 -2.48 -32.41
N LEU A 312 -14.73 -2.66 -31.25
CA LEU A 312 -16.18 -2.55 -31.07
C LEU A 312 -16.49 -1.15 -30.52
N GLN A 313 -17.40 -0.44 -31.18
CA GLN A 313 -17.74 0.94 -30.82
C GLN A 313 -19.25 1.22 -30.90
N LEU A 314 -19.72 2.22 -30.17
CA LEU A 314 -21.06 2.79 -30.27
C LEU A 314 -20.95 4.19 -30.90
N GLY A 315 -21.13 4.25 -32.22
CA GLY A 315 -20.80 5.45 -32.99
C GLY A 315 -19.29 5.74 -33.01
N PRO A 316 -18.87 6.89 -33.56
CA PRO A 316 -17.47 7.13 -33.91
C PRO A 316 -16.56 7.44 -32.71
N LYS A 317 -17.10 7.83 -31.55
CA LYS A 317 -16.31 8.29 -30.39
C LYS A 317 -16.30 7.32 -29.21
N ASN A 318 -17.30 6.45 -29.09
CA ASN A 318 -17.42 5.57 -27.93
C ASN A 318 -16.83 4.19 -28.23
N ILE A 319 -15.52 4.06 -28.05
CA ILE A 319 -14.79 2.79 -28.23
C ILE A 319 -14.99 1.95 -26.97
N MET A 320 -15.65 0.80 -27.12
CA MET A 320 -15.91 -0.11 -26.01
C MET A 320 -14.70 -1.01 -25.75
N VAL A 321 -14.03 -1.47 -26.82
CA VAL A 321 -12.88 -2.37 -26.74
C VAL A 321 -12.14 -2.42 -28.08
N GLU A 322 -10.82 -2.56 -28.01
CA GLU A 322 -9.97 -2.96 -29.13
C GLU A 322 -9.45 -4.38 -28.90
N PHE A 323 -9.44 -5.21 -29.93
CA PHE A 323 -8.95 -6.58 -29.87
C PHE A 323 -8.32 -7.01 -31.20
N GLY A 324 -7.46 -8.02 -31.18
CA GLY A 324 -6.77 -8.49 -32.37
C GLY A 324 -5.58 -9.37 -32.07
N ALA A 325 -4.95 -9.87 -33.13
CA ALA A 325 -3.57 -10.34 -33.03
C ALA A 325 -2.65 -9.15 -32.72
N LEU A 326 -1.65 -9.37 -31.87
CA LEU A 326 -0.62 -8.37 -31.59
C LEU A 326 0.28 -8.15 -32.81
N HIS A 327 0.77 -6.93 -32.99
CA HIS A 327 1.68 -6.60 -34.06
C HIS A 327 3.01 -7.39 -33.90
N PRO A 328 3.56 -8.04 -34.95
CA PRO A 328 4.78 -8.85 -34.84
C PRO A 328 5.99 -8.09 -34.27
N ARG A 329 6.13 -6.80 -34.64
CA ARG A 329 7.13 -5.88 -34.05
C ARG A 329 7.04 -5.79 -32.52
N VAL A 330 5.83 -5.70 -31.97
CA VAL A 330 5.63 -5.62 -30.51
C VAL A 330 6.00 -6.95 -29.87
N LEU A 331 5.55 -8.08 -30.44
CA LEU A 331 5.92 -9.41 -29.96
C LEU A 331 7.42 -9.70 -30.02
N LYS A 332 8.14 -9.15 -31.00
CA LYS A 332 9.60 -9.31 -31.10
C LYS A 332 10.37 -8.46 -30.08
N ALA A 333 9.77 -7.37 -29.62
CA ALA A 333 10.39 -6.44 -28.68
C ALA A 333 10.14 -6.79 -27.20
N LEU A 334 9.19 -7.69 -26.93
CA LEU A 334 8.87 -8.25 -25.60
C LEU A 334 9.50 -9.63 -25.42
#